data_AF-K0RBH3-F1
#
_entry.id   AF-K0RBH3-F1
#
_cell.length_a   1.000
_cell.length_b   1.000
_cell.length_c   1.000
_cell.angle_alpha   90.00
_cell.angle_beta   90.00
_cell.angle_gamma   90.00
#
_symmetry.space_group_name_H-M   'P 1'
#
loop_
_entity.id
_entity.type
_entity.pdbx_description
1 polymer ?
#
loop_
_entity_poly.entity_id
_entity_poly.type
_entity_poly.pdbx_seq_one_letter_code
_entity_poly.pdbx_strand_id
1 'polypeptide(L)'
;MKQKDKNNATLHDLMVSCLTKAPGHCRDRNGRITDVSQIVSGRSAAARITDVSQVKRITDVSQIRHDSVYHGPSSTAERRKDTGANSSGRQGTRRRSSSARAAVKGHAAGPRLPSLLSPANCEDSQRRMRIRLPIACEDMSNEAAAVAQAAVESADLAARNLQERLMASGHERPEGDRCPICFDLIGLPVAKHAKMNVCCTKSICDGCILEARQRGMNDRCPFCRTPPPRGDPSKLAMIQKRVGKKDAEAINHLGDKYFHGELGLTKDVPRAIELWTEATELGSAKAHHCLGNVYYTGDGVEEDKPRGIRHWQLAAMKGHVESRHNLGAVEIDNGHYELTVRHWMISAKMGLESSLNNIKKWFKLGRATKGQYAEALLGYRDAVEETKSPQREEAKRLRVCRH
;
A
#
# COMPACT_ATOMS: atom_id res chain seq x y z
N MET A 1 50.82 -22.60 9.44
CA MET A 1 50.21 -21.26 9.55
C MET A 1 48.72 -21.39 9.25
N LYS A 2 47.88 -21.38 10.31
CA LYS A 2 46.45 -21.70 10.27
C LYS A 2 45.61 -20.43 10.49
N GLN A 3 44.41 -20.46 9.89
CA GLN A 3 43.17 -19.78 10.30
C GLN A 3 43.12 -18.24 10.24
N LYS A 4 42.58 -17.71 9.14
CA LYS A 4 41.66 -16.56 9.17
C LYS A 4 40.24 -17.07 8.92
N ASP A 5 39.26 -16.31 9.41
CA ASP A 5 37.81 -16.48 9.20
C ASP A 5 37.06 -17.44 10.12
N LYS A 6 36.92 -17.09 11.41
CA LYS A 6 35.76 -17.48 12.25
C LYS A 6 35.53 -16.46 13.37
N ASN A 7 34.94 -15.31 13.09
CA ASN A 7 34.41 -14.39 14.13
C ASN A 7 33.22 -13.57 13.62
N ASN A 8 32.19 -14.25 13.12
CA ASN A 8 30.87 -13.64 12.95
C ASN A 8 29.77 -14.69 13.20
N ALA A 9 29.75 -15.23 14.42
CA ALA A 9 28.60 -15.97 14.94
C ALA A 9 27.83 -15.00 15.84
N THR A 10 26.70 -14.54 15.31
CA THR A 10 25.82 -13.52 15.85
C THR A 10 25.14 -13.95 17.16
N LEU A 11 24.84 -12.97 18.02
CA LEU A 11 23.99 -13.04 19.24
C LEU A 11 22.74 -13.94 19.16
N HIS A 12 22.27 -14.24 17.95
CA HIS A 12 21.17 -15.15 17.65
C HIS A 12 21.40 -16.56 18.23
N ASP A 13 22.61 -17.12 18.12
CA ASP A 13 22.89 -18.49 18.59
C ASP A 13 23.03 -18.58 20.11
N LEU A 14 23.43 -17.48 20.76
CA LEU A 14 23.47 -17.38 22.22
C LEU A 14 22.08 -17.25 22.85
N MET A 15 21.14 -16.57 22.18
CA MET A 15 19.77 -16.41 22.70
C MET A 15 18.91 -17.68 22.59
N VAL A 16 19.14 -18.54 21.59
CA VAL A 16 18.38 -19.79 21.41
C VAL A 16 18.76 -20.85 22.46
N SER A 17 19.99 -20.83 22.99
CA SER A 17 20.43 -21.79 24.01
C SER A 17 19.93 -21.49 25.44
N CYS A 18 19.51 -20.26 25.74
CA CYS A 18 19.17 -19.85 27.11
C CYS A 18 17.69 -20.05 27.47
N LEU A 19 16.81 -20.35 26.50
CA LEU A 19 15.36 -20.43 26.73
C LEU A 19 14.82 -21.87 26.95
N THR A 20 15.68 -22.88 27.01
CA THR A 20 15.25 -24.31 27.11
C THR A 20 15.75 -25.07 28.36
N LYS A 21 16.35 -24.42 29.37
CA LYS A 21 16.77 -25.10 30.61
C LYS A 21 16.39 -24.32 31.87
N ALA A 22 15.76 -25.02 32.82
CA ALA A 22 15.35 -24.54 34.15
C ALA A 22 16.55 -24.09 35.01
N PRO A 23 16.35 -23.30 36.08
CA PRO A 23 17.35 -22.40 36.63
C PRO A 23 18.40 -23.16 37.43
N GLY A 24 19.66 -22.78 37.28
CA GLY A 24 20.74 -23.44 37.97
C GLY A 24 22.07 -22.80 37.64
N HIS A 25 22.79 -23.31 36.65
CA HIS A 25 24.18 -22.91 36.42
C HIS A 25 24.49 -22.78 34.92
N CYS A 26 25.13 -21.68 34.52
CA CYS A 26 25.71 -21.55 33.18
C CYS A 26 27.20 -21.91 33.24
N ARG A 27 27.65 -22.77 32.31
CA ARG A 27 29.03 -23.21 32.16
C ARG A 27 29.65 -22.51 30.96
N ASP A 28 30.85 -21.96 31.10
CA ASP A 28 31.58 -21.39 29.96
C ASP A 28 32.18 -22.49 29.06
N ARG A 29 32.77 -22.10 27.92
CA ARG A 29 33.40 -23.04 26.96
C ARG A 29 34.61 -23.81 27.51
N ASN A 30 35.09 -23.46 28.70
CA ASN A 30 36.20 -24.13 29.38
C ASN A 30 35.73 -24.96 30.60
N GLY A 31 34.42 -25.08 30.82
CA GLY A 31 33.85 -25.95 31.85
C GLY A 31 33.81 -25.37 33.26
N ARG A 32 34.09 -24.07 33.45
CA ARG A 32 34.04 -23.41 34.77
C ARG A 32 32.62 -22.97 35.12
N ILE A 33 32.22 -23.24 36.36
CA ILE A 33 30.92 -22.85 36.93
C ILE A 33 31.13 -21.53 37.68
N THR A 34 30.34 -20.50 37.38
CA THR A 34 30.35 -19.22 38.13
C THR A 34 28.97 -18.96 38.71
N ASP A 35 28.94 -18.60 39.99
CA ASP A 35 27.73 -18.29 40.75
C ASP A 35 27.23 -16.87 40.43
N VAL A 36 25.93 -16.71 40.20
CA VAL A 36 25.30 -15.49 39.64
C VAL A 36 25.19 -14.37 40.70
N SER A 37 25.56 -14.64 41.94
CA SER A 37 25.46 -13.71 43.07
C SER A 37 26.58 -12.65 43.15
N GLN A 38 27.63 -12.69 42.30
CA GLN A 38 28.76 -11.75 42.37
C GLN A 38 28.80 -10.63 41.30
N ILE A 39 27.79 -10.49 40.45
CA ILE A 39 27.78 -9.42 39.41
C ILE A 39 27.09 -8.13 39.90
N VAL A 40 26.61 -8.09 41.15
CA VAL A 40 26.00 -6.91 41.78
C VAL A 40 26.88 -6.38 42.92
N SER A 41 28.03 -5.81 42.60
CA SER A 41 28.67 -4.73 43.38
C SER A 41 30.05 -4.41 42.80
N GLY A 42 30.25 -3.15 42.37
CA GLY A 42 31.57 -2.73 41.89
C GLY A 42 31.52 -1.50 41.01
N ARG A 43 31.36 -0.33 41.63
CA ARG A 43 31.66 0.96 41.00
C ARG A 43 33.15 1.05 40.69
N SER A 44 33.46 1.67 39.54
CA SER A 44 34.57 2.60 39.26
C SER A 44 35.52 2.15 38.15
N ALA A 45 35.36 2.76 36.98
CA ALA A 45 36.46 3.44 36.30
C ALA A 45 35.87 4.46 35.33
N ALA A 46 36.09 5.73 35.65
CA ALA A 46 35.68 6.87 34.87
C ALA A 46 36.36 6.86 33.49
N ALA A 47 35.56 6.70 32.44
CA ALA A 47 35.88 7.27 31.14
C ALA A 47 34.86 8.40 30.90
N ARG A 48 35.36 9.63 30.94
CA ARG A 48 34.63 10.83 30.53
C ARG A 48 34.14 10.61 29.10
N ILE A 49 32.83 10.45 28.93
CA ILE A 49 32.15 10.79 27.68
C ILE A 49 31.38 12.07 27.97
N THR A 50 32.11 13.18 27.94
CA THR A 50 31.55 14.49 27.60
C THR A 50 31.17 14.44 26.13
N ASP A 51 30.04 13.80 25.81
CA ASP A 51 29.32 14.11 24.59
C ASP A 51 27.85 13.66 24.71
N VAL A 52 27.03 14.53 25.29
CA VAL A 52 25.57 14.39 25.34
C VAL A 52 24.94 14.59 23.93
N SER A 53 25.76 14.74 22.88
CA SER A 53 25.34 14.97 21.49
C SER A 53 25.31 13.71 20.61
N GLN A 54 25.79 12.55 21.08
CA GLN A 54 25.98 11.34 20.24
C GLN A 54 25.03 10.15 20.52
N VAL A 55 24.01 10.29 21.38
CA VAL A 55 22.95 9.26 21.57
C VAL A 55 21.58 9.79 21.14
N LYS A 56 21.52 10.45 19.98
CA LYS A 56 20.32 10.54 19.16
C LYS A 56 20.59 9.84 17.84
N ARG A 57 20.62 8.50 17.85
CA ARG A 57 20.23 7.73 16.66
C ARG A 57 18.72 7.79 16.50
N ILE A 58 18.21 9.01 16.33
CA ILE A 58 16.88 9.23 15.76
C ILE A 58 17.07 8.85 14.29
N THR A 59 16.69 7.63 13.93
CA THR A 59 16.30 7.43 12.54
C THR A 59 15.09 8.33 12.38
N ASP A 60 15.24 9.40 11.61
CA ASP A 60 14.21 10.41 11.50
C ASP A 60 12.91 9.73 11.09
N VAL A 61 11.86 9.90 11.89
CA VAL A 61 10.55 9.32 11.64
C VAL A 61 10.08 9.73 10.24
N SER A 62 10.52 10.90 9.76
CA SER A 62 10.35 11.40 8.39
C SER A 62 10.84 10.43 7.29
N GLN A 63 11.99 9.75 7.48
CA GLN A 63 12.51 8.79 6.50
C GLN A 63 11.67 7.51 6.47
N ILE A 64 10.94 7.20 7.54
CA ILE A 64 10.00 6.07 7.59
C ILE A 64 8.67 6.45 6.93
N ARG A 65 8.23 7.70 7.09
CA ARG A 65 6.98 8.23 6.51
C ARG A 65 6.93 8.00 5.00
N HIS A 66 7.97 8.38 4.27
CA HIS A 66 8.00 8.28 2.80
C HIS A 66 8.02 6.83 2.24
N ASP A 67 8.54 5.86 3.00
CA ASP A 67 8.70 4.47 2.53
C ASP A 67 7.56 3.53 2.99
N SER A 68 6.60 4.02 3.78
CA SER A 68 5.63 3.18 4.50
C SER A 68 4.27 3.00 3.83
N VAL A 69 3.91 3.85 2.86
CA VAL A 69 2.69 3.66 2.08
C VAL A 69 2.97 2.68 0.95
N TYR A 70 2.31 1.52 0.97
CA TYR A 70 2.42 0.51 -0.06
C TYR A 70 1.58 0.88 -1.29
N HIS A 71 2.24 1.09 -2.43
CA HIS A 71 1.60 1.49 -3.68
C HIS A 71 1.32 0.31 -4.63
N GLY A 72 1.35 -0.93 -4.11
CA GLY A 72 1.31 -2.12 -4.96
C GLY A 72 2.67 -2.39 -5.62
N PRO A 73 2.93 -3.61 -6.10
CA PRO A 73 3.76 -3.75 -7.28
C PRO A 73 2.94 -3.14 -8.41
N SER A 74 3.21 -1.87 -8.76
CA SER A 74 3.01 -1.45 -10.13
C SER A 74 3.67 -2.54 -11.00
N SER A 75 3.06 -2.89 -12.13
CA SER A 75 3.80 -3.45 -13.25
C SER A 75 4.87 -2.44 -13.63
N THR A 76 5.93 -2.34 -12.82
CA THR A 76 7.12 -1.58 -13.13
C THR A 76 7.70 -2.29 -14.33
N ALA A 77 7.29 -1.80 -15.50
CA ALA A 77 8.19 -1.46 -16.57
C ALA A 77 9.53 -1.12 -15.94
N GLU A 78 10.44 -2.09 -15.93
CA GLU A 78 11.85 -1.80 -15.87
C GLU A 78 12.10 -0.79 -16.98
N ARG A 79 12.35 0.43 -16.52
CA ARG A 79 12.83 1.56 -17.26
C ARG A 79 14.07 1.10 -18.04
N ARG A 80 13.87 0.60 -19.27
CA ARG A 80 14.94 0.45 -20.24
C ARG A 80 15.46 1.86 -20.52
N LYS A 81 16.54 2.21 -19.84
CA LYS A 81 17.50 3.18 -20.36
C LYS A 81 18.08 2.54 -21.61
N ASP A 82 17.47 2.80 -22.76
CA ASP A 82 18.13 2.60 -24.04
C ASP A 82 19.23 3.67 -24.15
N THR A 83 20.34 3.44 -23.46
CA THR A 83 21.61 4.06 -23.82
C THR A 83 22.03 3.43 -25.14
N GLY A 84 21.99 4.25 -26.19
CA GLY A 84 22.42 3.85 -27.52
C GLY A 84 23.83 3.27 -27.51
N ALA A 85 23.95 2.10 -28.12
CA ALA A 85 25.22 1.60 -28.64
C ALA A 85 24.96 1.19 -30.09
N ASN A 86 25.48 2.03 -30.99
CA ASN A 86 25.72 1.74 -32.39
C ASN A 86 26.42 0.38 -32.56
N SER A 87 25.92 -0.43 -33.50
CA SER A 87 26.80 -1.16 -34.42
C SER A 87 26.06 -1.55 -35.71
N SER A 88 26.34 -0.75 -36.74
CA SER A 88 26.65 -1.15 -38.12
C SER A 88 25.95 -2.39 -38.72
N GLY A 89 25.10 -2.14 -39.71
CA GLY A 89 24.71 -3.13 -40.72
C GLY A 89 24.16 -2.44 -41.96
N ARG A 90 25.04 -2.19 -42.94
CA ARG A 90 24.75 -1.58 -44.26
C ARG A 90 23.72 -2.39 -45.06
N GLN A 91 22.82 -1.69 -45.75
CA GLN A 91 22.50 -1.75 -47.19
C GLN A 91 21.20 -0.92 -47.38
N GLY A 92 21.23 0.25 -48.04
CA GLY A 92 21.24 0.39 -49.50
C GLY A 92 19.86 0.04 -50.05
N THR A 93 18.95 1.00 -50.29
CA THR A 93 18.75 1.57 -51.64
C THR A 93 17.76 2.76 -51.63
N ARG A 94 17.97 3.63 -52.63
CA ARG A 94 17.31 4.91 -52.92
C ARG A 94 15.92 4.76 -53.57
N ARG A 95 15.01 5.73 -53.32
CA ARG A 95 14.34 6.65 -54.31
C ARG A 95 13.30 7.54 -53.57
N ARG A 96 13.49 8.87 -53.52
CA ARG A 96 12.81 9.96 -54.30
C ARG A 96 11.28 9.96 -54.10
N SER A 97 10.55 10.94 -53.54
CA SER A 97 10.53 12.43 -53.52
C SER A 97 9.22 12.95 -54.16
N SER A 98 8.39 13.70 -53.42
CA SER A 98 7.47 14.81 -53.85
C SER A 98 6.35 14.98 -52.80
N SER A 99 6.36 15.96 -51.89
CA SER A 99 5.90 17.37 -51.98
C SER A 99 4.48 17.64 -52.52
N ALA A 100 3.60 18.17 -51.66
CA ALA A 100 2.59 19.22 -51.94
C ALA A 100 1.93 19.64 -50.60
N ARG A 101 2.40 20.71 -49.92
CA ARG A 101 1.81 22.08 -49.82
C ARG A 101 0.37 22.31 -50.33
N ALA A 102 -0.48 22.82 -49.43
CA ALA A 102 -1.39 24.00 -49.55
C ALA A 102 -2.37 23.98 -48.33
N ALA A 103 -2.87 25.05 -47.73
CA ALA A 103 -2.65 26.49 -47.82
C ALA A 103 -3.27 27.13 -46.55
N VAL A 104 -2.61 28.17 -46.03
CA VAL A 104 -3.07 29.05 -44.95
C VAL A 104 -3.75 30.27 -45.59
N LYS A 105 -4.90 30.69 -45.05
CA LYS A 105 -5.41 32.06 -45.12
C LYS A 105 -6.03 32.43 -43.77
N GLY A 106 -5.41 33.38 -43.07
CA GLY A 106 -6.03 34.08 -41.95
C GLY A 106 -6.90 35.24 -42.44
N HIS A 107 -7.68 35.83 -41.52
CA HIS A 107 -8.04 37.25 -41.45
C HIS A 107 -8.38 37.59 -40.00
N ALA A 108 -7.89 38.74 -39.54
CA ALA A 108 -8.01 39.30 -38.21
C ALA A 108 -9.18 40.30 -38.13
N ALA A 109 -9.74 40.50 -36.94
CA ALA A 109 -10.07 41.81 -36.32
C ALA A 109 -10.97 41.62 -35.08
N GLY A 110 -10.57 42.19 -33.93
CA GLY A 110 -11.45 42.43 -32.78
C GLY A 110 -12.44 43.59 -33.05
N PRO A 111 -13.20 44.10 -32.06
CA PRO A 111 -12.61 44.62 -30.82
C PRO A 111 -13.49 44.63 -29.52
N ARG A 112 -12.80 45.01 -28.43
CA ARG A 112 -13.20 45.90 -27.29
C ARG A 112 -14.10 45.41 -26.14
N LEU A 113 -13.48 45.49 -24.95
CA LEU A 113 -14.01 45.66 -23.58
C LEU A 113 -14.97 46.86 -23.44
N PRO A 114 -15.66 46.94 -22.28
CA PRO A 114 -15.25 48.00 -21.36
C PRO A 114 -15.14 47.54 -19.89
N SER A 115 -14.18 48.16 -19.21
CA SER A 115 -13.99 48.18 -17.77
C SER A 115 -14.25 49.60 -17.24
N LEU A 116 -14.50 49.65 -15.92
CA LEU A 116 -14.39 50.81 -15.02
C LEU A 116 -15.61 51.74 -14.91
N LEU A 117 -16.19 51.76 -13.70
CA LEU A 117 -16.36 52.94 -12.86
C LEU A 117 -16.55 52.47 -11.40
N SER A 118 -15.60 52.83 -10.54
CA SER A 118 -15.70 52.77 -9.07
C SER A 118 -15.95 54.21 -8.53
N PRO A 119 -15.79 54.50 -7.22
CA PRO A 119 -16.86 54.87 -6.30
C PRO A 119 -16.77 56.34 -5.82
N ALA A 120 -17.86 56.92 -5.29
CA ALA A 120 -17.81 58.13 -4.46
C ALA A 120 -19.21 58.52 -3.94
N ASN A 121 -19.47 58.41 -2.62
CA ASN A 121 -19.42 59.56 -1.71
C ASN A 121 -19.95 59.21 -0.31
N CYS A 122 -19.24 59.80 0.66
CA CYS A 122 -19.41 59.72 2.11
C CYS A 122 -20.14 60.98 2.62
N GLU A 123 -20.47 60.97 3.92
CA GLU A 123 -20.95 62.07 4.78
C GLU A 123 -22.45 62.37 4.74
N ASP A 124 -23.16 62.68 5.82
CA ASP A 124 -22.96 62.67 7.27
C ASP A 124 -24.35 63.03 7.83
N SER A 125 -24.80 62.41 8.92
CA SER A 125 -25.91 62.92 9.75
C SER A 125 -26.05 62.07 11.01
N GLN A 126 -25.26 62.46 12.02
CA GLN A 126 -25.55 62.17 13.41
C GLN A 126 -26.94 62.75 13.77
N ARG A 127 -27.87 61.89 14.20
CA ARG A 127 -29.01 62.34 15.03
C ARG A 127 -29.26 61.37 16.17
N ARG A 128 -29.08 61.90 17.37
CA ARG A 128 -29.44 61.34 18.68
C ARG A 128 -30.81 60.65 18.64
N MET A 129 -30.82 59.36 18.93
CA MET A 129 -31.93 58.73 19.63
C MET A 129 -31.38 57.66 20.57
N ARG A 130 -31.39 57.97 21.87
CA ARG A 130 -31.23 56.96 22.93
C ARG A 130 -32.43 56.03 22.84
N ILE A 131 -32.27 54.92 22.14
CA ILE A 131 -33.16 53.77 22.23
C ILE A 131 -32.40 52.74 23.07
N ARG A 132 -33.01 52.36 24.20
CA ARG A 132 -32.54 51.28 25.06
C ARG A 132 -32.30 50.04 24.19
N LEU A 133 -31.07 49.56 24.17
CA LEU A 133 -30.74 48.17 23.81
C LEU A 133 -31.64 47.24 24.63
N PRO A 134 -32.44 46.36 24.02
CA PRO A 134 -32.71 45.08 24.66
C PRO A 134 -31.48 44.19 24.42
N ILE A 135 -30.96 43.68 25.51
CA ILE A 135 -30.04 42.56 25.59
C ILE A 135 -30.68 41.39 24.80
N ALA A 136 -30.23 41.13 23.57
CA ALA A 136 -30.68 39.99 22.77
C ALA A 136 -29.72 39.64 21.59
N CYS A 137 -28.43 40.00 21.67
CA CYS A 137 -27.44 39.60 20.67
C CYS A 137 -26.36 38.64 21.21
N GLU A 138 -26.31 38.40 22.53
CA GLU A 138 -25.36 37.46 23.15
C GLU A 138 -25.90 36.00 23.15
N ASP A 139 -27.22 35.83 23.18
CA ASP A 139 -27.84 34.49 23.23
C ASP A 139 -27.77 33.75 21.88
N MET A 140 -27.80 34.47 20.76
CA MET A 140 -27.71 33.86 19.41
C MET A 140 -26.30 33.38 19.06
N SER A 141 -25.26 33.99 19.63
CA SER A 141 -23.88 33.49 19.52
C SER A 141 -23.65 32.24 20.35
N ASN A 142 -24.31 32.13 21.51
CA ASN A 142 -24.18 30.97 22.39
C ASN A 142 -24.90 29.73 21.84
N GLU A 143 -26.08 29.90 21.24
CA GLU A 143 -26.77 28.81 20.56
C GLU A 143 -26.02 28.34 19.31
N ALA A 144 -25.49 29.24 18.48
CA ALA A 144 -24.67 28.88 17.32
C ALA A 144 -23.35 28.17 17.74
N ALA A 145 -22.72 28.61 18.83
CA ALA A 145 -21.56 27.95 19.40
C ALA A 145 -21.90 26.57 19.98
N ALA A 146 -23.04 26.43 20.66
CA ALA A 146 -23.53 25.15 21.18
C ALA A 146 -23.87 24.15 20.05
N VAL A 147 -24.46 24.61 18.95
CA VAL A 147 -24.74 23.78 17.76
C VAL A 147 -23.44 23.35 17.07
N ALA A 148 -22.46 24.26 16.93
CA ALA A 148 -21.15 23.93 16.39
C ALA A 148 -20.41 22.91 17.27
N GLN A 149 -20.47 23.08 18.59
CA GLN A 149 -19.86 22.18 19.56
C GLN A 149 -20.53 20.80 19.57
N ALA A 150 -21.86 20.74 19.51
CA ALA A 150 -22.60 19.49 19.37
C ALA A 150 -22.27 18.77 18.05
N ALA A 151 -22.04 19.51 16.96
CA ALA A 151 -21.61 18.92 15.69
C ALA A 151 -20.19 18.33 15.75
N VAL A 152 -19.26 18.98 16.45
CA VAL A 152 -17.91 18.47 16.69
C VAL A 152 -17.96 17.21 17.56
N GLU A 153 -18.71 17.22 18.66
CA GLU A 153 -18.87 16.05 19.53
C GLU A 153 -19.50 14.85 18.80
N SER A 154 -20.46 15.11 17.92
CA SER A 154 -21.07 14.09 17.06
C SER A 154 -20.05 13.50 16.06
N ALA A 155 -19.22 14.34 15.44
CA ALA A 155 -18.18 13.90 14.52
C ALA A 155 -17.09 13.07 15.24
N ASP A 156 -16.70 13.47 16.45
CA ASP A 156 -15.73 12.74 17.28
C ASP A 156 -16.27 11.38 17.73
N LEU A 157 -17.57 11.30 18.05
CA LEU A 157 -18.22 10.02 18.34
C LEU A 157 -18.27 9.12 17.09
N ALA A 158 -18.60 9.68 15.93
CA ALA A 158 -18.61 8.94 14.67
C ALA A 158 -17.21 8.40 14.30
N ALA A 159 -16.16 9.21 14.51
CA ALA A 159 -14.78 8.80 14.28
C ALA A 159 -14.35 7.66 15.22
N ARG A 160 -14.69 7.74 16.51
CA ARG A 160 -14.43 6.66 17.48
C ARG A 160 -15.16 5.37 17.09
N ASN A 161 -16.44 5.44 16.75
CA ASN A 161 -17.23 4.29 16.30
C ASN A 161 -16.66 3.67 15.03
N LEU A 162 -16.18 4.48 14.08
CA LEU A 162 -15.52 3.99 12.88
C LEU A 162 -14.21 3.28 13.21
N GLN A 163 -13.41 3.84 14.12
CA GLN A 163 -12.15 3.24 14.55
C GLN A 163 -12.35 1.89 15.24
N GLU A 164 -13.33 1.79 16.13
CA GLU A 164 -13.69 0.53 16.78
C GLU A 164 -14.11 -0.52 15.75
N ARG A 165 -14.97 -0.14 14.80
CA ARG A 165 -15.38 -1.02 13.69
C ARG A 165 -14.20 -1.46 12.82
N LEU A 166 -13.27 -0.56 12.52
CA LEU A 166 -12.06 -0.88 11.75
C LEU A 166 -11.19 -1.90 12.46
N MET A 167 -11.02 -1.74 13.77
CA MET A 167 -10.25 -2.67 14.60
C MET A 167 -10.96 -4.01 14.82
N ALA A 168 -12.30 -4.04 14.80
CA ALA A 168 -13.09 -5.26 14.96
C ALA A 168 -13.30 -6.06 13.66
N SER A 169 -13.09 -5.45 12.48
CA SER A 169 -13.35 -6.07 11.17
C SER A 169 -12.07 -6.31 10.37
N GLY A 170 -12.18 -7.04 9.26
CA GLY A 170 -11.10 -7.20 8.27
C GLY A 170 -9.87 -7.95 8.75
N HIS A 171 -10.07 -8.95 9.62
CA HIS A 171 -9.02 -9.86 10.11
C HIS A 171 -8.78 -11.07 9.22
N GLU A 172 -9.68 -11.33 8.27
CA GLU A 172 -9.63 -12.45 7.34
C GLU A 172 -9.47 -11.98 5.91
N ARG A 173 -8.76 -12.76 5.09
CA ARG A 173 -8.52 -12.43 3.67
C ARG A 173 -9.76 -12.77 2.84
N PRO A 174 -10.08 -11.95 1.82
CA PRO A 174 -11.22 -12.19 0.95
C PRO A 174 -11.06 -13.49 0.14
N GLU A 175 -12.16 -14.13 -0.23
CA GLU A 175 -12.16 -15.38 -1.01
C GLU A 175 -11.37 -15.28 -2.33
N GLY A 176 -11.33 -14.08 -2.94
CA GLY A 176 -10.58 -13.81 -4.17
C GLY A 176 -9.06 -14.01 -4.05
N ASP A 177 -8.54 -14.13 -2.83
CA ASP A 177 -7.13 -14.41 -2.55
C ASP A 177 -6.81 -15.91 -2.47
N ARG A 178 -7.82 -16.79 -2.54
CA ARG A 178 -7.63 -18.24 -2.60
C ARG A 178 -7.43 -18.69 -4.04
N CYS A 179 -6.55 -19.66 -4.24
CA CYS A 179 -6.42 -20.32 -5.54
C CYS A 179 -7.69 -21.16 -5.79
N PRO A 180 -8.40 -21.01 -6.91
CA PRO A 180 -9.64 -21.75 -7.14
C PRO A 180 -9.42 -23.24 -7.47
N ILE A 181 -8.16 -23.69 -7.61
CA ILE A 181 -7.82 -25.08 -7.91
C ILE A 181 -7.47 -25.85 -6.64
N CYS A 182 -6.63 -25.29 -5.77
CA CYS A 182 -6.23 -25.93 -4.51
C CYS A 182 -6.95 -25.38 -3.27
N PHE A 183 -7.77 -24.34 -3.41
CA PHE A 183 -8.53 -23.68 -2.34
C PHE A 183 -7.73 -23.04 -1.20
N ASP A 184 -6.40 -23.18 -1.21
CA ASP A 184 -5.50 -22.51 -0.26
C ASP A 184 -5.28 -21.03 -0.60
N LEU A 185 -5.08 -20.21 0.44
CA LEU A 185 -4.70 -18.80 0.32
C LEU A 185 -3.39 -18.66 -0.47
N ILE A 186 -3.33 -17.70 -1.39
CA ILE A 186 -2.12 -17.40 -2.16
C ILE A 186 -1.22 -16.49 -1.32
N GLY A 187 0.08 -16.78 -1.25
CA GLY A 187 1.06 -15.94 -0.54
C GLY A 187 1.03 -14.46 -0.99
N LEU A 188 1.32 -13.54 -0.07
CA LEU A 188 1.37 -12.11 -0.37
C LEU A 188 2.77 -11.64 -0.79
N PRO A 189 2.88 -10.67 -1.71
CA PRO A 189 1.81 -10.11 -2.55
C PRO A 189 1.28 -11.13 -3.58
N VAL A 190 -0.05 -11.20 -3.78
CA VAL A 190 -0.70 -12.19 -4.66
C VAL A 190 -0.11 -12.19 -6.07
N ALA A 191 0.19 -11.00 -6.61
CA ALA A 191 0.74 -10.84 -7.95
C ALA A 191 2.12 -11.51 -8.16
N LYS A 192 2.87 -11.79 -7.08
CA LYS A 192 4.18 -12.47 -7.14
C LYS A 192 4.09 -14.00 -7.04
N HIS A 193 2.93 -14.51 -6.64
CA HIS A 193 2.72 -15.93 -6.33
C HIS A 193 1.57 -16.57 -7.12
N ALA A 194 0.94 -15.79 -7.98
CA ALA A 194 -0.17 -16.21 -8.82
C ALA A 194 -0.27 -15.37 -10.09
N LYS A 195 -0.89 -15.98 -11.11
CA LYS A 195 -1.25 -15.31 -12.35
C LYS A 195 -2.75 -15.14 -12.46
N MET A 196 -3.21 -13.89 -12.63
CA MET A 196 -4.58 -13.59 -13.03
C MET A 196 -4.81 -14.04 -14.48
N ASN A 197 -5.84 -14.86 -14.70
CA ASN A 197 -6.20 -15.32 -16.04
C ASN A 197 -7.39 -14.52 -16.58
N VAL A 198 -7.15 -13.67 -17.58
CA VAL A 198 -8.18 -12.76 -18.15
C VAL A 198 -9.43 -13.46 -18.70
N CYS A 199 -9.32 -14.74 -19.07
CA CYS A 199 -10.46 -15.54 -19.55
C CYS A 199 -11.54 -15.83 -18.49
N CYS A 200 -11.15 -15.91 -17.22
CA CYS A 200 -12.03 -16.24 -16.10
C CYS A 200 -11.92 -15.28 -14.91
N THR A 201 -11.02 -14.31 -15.00
CA THR A 201 -10.69 -13.36 -13.94
C THR A 201 -10.31 -14.02 -12.61
N LYS A 202 -9.71 -15.22 -12.68
CA LYS A 202 -9.23 -15.94 -11.50
C LYS A 202 -7.72 -15.92 -11.41
N SER A 203 -7.22 -15.64 -10.21
CA SER A 203 -5.81 -15.77 -9.85
C SER A 203 -5.52 -17.23 -9.51
N ILE A 204 -4.62 -17.84 -10.27
CA ILE A 204 -4.18 -19.23 -10.05
C ILE A 204 -2.76 -19.18 -9.50
N CYS A 205 -2.51 -19.87 -8.39
CA CYS A 205 -1.17 -19.89 -7.80
C CYS A 205 -0.14 -20.56 -8.71
N ASP A 206 1.13 -20.17 -8.58
CA ASP A 206 2.20 -20.67 -9.44
C ASP A 206 2.39 -22.18 -9.32
N GLY A 207 2.10 -22.78 -8.16
CA GLY A 207 2.10 -24.23 -7.97
C GLY A 207 1.07 -24.95 -8.83
N CYS A 208 -0.19 -24.48 -8.84
CA CYS A 208 -1.22 -25.06 -9.70
C CYS A 208 -0.94 -24.81 -11.20
N ILE A 209 -0.30 -23.70 -11.54
CA ILE A 209 0.14 -23.43 -12.91
C ILE A 209 1.25 -24.40 -13.33
N LEU A 210 2.24 -24.64 -12.46
CA LEU A 210 3.33 -25.58 -12.72
C LEU A 210 2.78 -27.00 -12.95
N GLU A 211 1.93 -27.48 -12.05
CA GLU A 211 1.27 -28.78 -12.17
C GLU A 211 0.49 -28.92 -13.48
N ALA A 212 -0.26 -27.87 -13.85
CA ALA A 212 -1.01 -27.87 -15.10
C ALA A 212 -0.08 -28.03 -16.33
N ARG A 213 1.07 -27.36 -16.32
CA ARG A 213 2.07 -27.46 -17.40
C ARG A 213 2.71 -28.84 -17.46
N GLN A 214 3.02 -29.44 -16.31
CA GLN A 214 3.56 -30.80 -16.23
C GLN A 214 2.59 -31.84 -16.79
N ARG A 215 1.28 -31.60 -16.66
CA ARG A 215 0.21 -32.42 -17.27
C ARG A 215 -0.08 -32.08 -18.74
N GLY A 216 0.77 -31.26 -19.37
CA GLY A 216 0.63 -30.89 -20.78
C GLY A 216 -0.39 -29.78 -21.08
N MET A 217 -0.97 -29.11 -20.07
CA MET A 217 -1.92 -28.01 -20.28
C MET A 217 -1.23 -26.67 -20.55
N ASN A 218 -0.41 -26.61 -21.60
CA ASN A 218 0.38 -25.42 -21.95
C ASN A 218 -0.39 -24.41 -22.81
N ASP A 219 -1.43 -24.86 -23.52
CA ASP A 219 -2.20 -24.12 -24.52
C ASP A 219 -3.59 -23.69 -24.02
N ARG A 220 -3.83 -23.78 -22.71
CA ARG A 220 -5.15 -23.53 -22.10
C ARG A 220 -5.04 -23.04 -20.68
N CYS A 221 -6.05 -22.30 -20.23
CA CYS A 221 -6.17 -21.88 -18.84
C CYS A 221 -6.33 -23.10 -17.92
N PRO A 222 -5.53 -23.25 -16.84
CA PRO A 222 -5.66 -24.36 -15.91
C PRO A 222 -7.03 -24.47 -15.21
N PHE A 223 -7.76 -23.35 -15.12
CA PHE A 223 -9.07 -23.31 -14.47
C PHE A 223 -10.22 -23.55 -15.46
N CYS A 224 -10.41 -22.65 -16.43
CA CYS A 224 -11.57 -22.69 -17.33
C CYS A 224 -11.29 -23.37 -18.69
N ARG A 225 -10.09 -23.91 -18.91
CA ARG A 225 -9.64 -24.58 -20.14
C ARG A 225 -9.74 -23.75 -21.43
N THR A 226 -10.04 -22.46 -21.32
CA THR A 226 -10.08 -21.55 -22.48
C THR A 226 -8.65 -21.32 -22.99
N PRO A 227 -8.41 -21.33 -24.31
CA PRO A 227 -7.10 -21.01 -24.88
C PRO A 227 -6.61 -19.62 -24.44
N PRO A 228 -5.28 -19.41 -24.27
CA PRO A 228 -4.74 -18.12 -23.92
C PRO A 228 -5.01 -17.10 -25.03
N PRO A 229 -5.24 -15.83 -24.70
CA PRO A 229 -5.47 -14.78 -25.68
C PRO A 229 -4.24 -14.56 -26.56
N ARG A 230 -4.46 -14.39 -27.87
CA ARG A 230 -3.41 -14.03 -28.83
C ARG A 230 -3.30 -12.51 -28.92
N GLY A 231 -2.30 -11.95 -28.25
CA GLY A 231 -2.04 -10.52 -28.22
C GLY A 231 -3.04 -9.73 -27.36
N ASP A 232 -2.82 -8.43 -27.33
CA ASP A 232 -3.54 -7.50 -26.45
C ASP A 232 -5.02 -7.27 -26.82
N PRO A 233 -5.41 -7.17 -28.11
CA PRO A 233 -6.82 -7.06 -28.49
C PRO A 233 -7.65 -8.26 -28.00
N SER A 234 -7.09 -9.46 -28.07
CA SER A 234 -7.76 -10.67 -27.56
C SER A 234 -7.91 -10.64 -26.03
N LYS A 235 -6.90 -10.17 -25.30
CA LYS A 235 -6.99 -10.00 -23.84
C LYS A 235 -8.09 -9.01 -23.49
N LEU A 236 -8.12 -7.85 -24.16
CA LEU A 236 -9.11 -6.82 -23.94
C LEU A 236 -10.53 -7.32 -24.21
N ALA A 237 -10.75 -8.02 -25.33
CA ALA A 237 -12.06 -8.60 -25.66
C ALA A 237 -12.54 -9.61 -24.60
N MET A 238 -11.63 -10.42 -24.05
CA MET A 238 -11.97 -11.35 -22.95
C MET A 238 -12.34 -10.61 -21.67
N ILE A 239 -11.61 -9.55 -21.32
CA ILE A 239 -11.92 -8.70 -20.15
C ILE A 239 -13.29 -8.03 -20.35
N GLN A 240 -13.54 -7.41 -21.51
CA GLN A 240 -14.81 -6.77 -21.84
C GLN A 240 -16.00 -7.74 -21.76
N LYS A 241 -15.81 -9.00 -22.18
CA LYS A 241 -16.83 -10.05 -22.04
C LYS A 241 -17.18 -10.33 -20.57
N ARG A 242 -16.23 -10.24 -19.65
CA ARG A 242 -16.44 -10.40 -18.20
C ARG A 242 -17.05 -9.15 -17.57
N VAL A 243 -16.61 -7.97 -18.01
CA VAL A 243 -17.21 -6.67 -17.64
C VAL A 243 -18.70 -6.63 -18.02
N GLY A 244 -19.08 -7.08 -19.22
CA GLY A 244 -20.48 -7.18 -19.62
C GLY A 244 -21.33 -8.13 -18.76
N LYS A 245 -20.69 -9.01 -17.96
CA LYS A 245 -21.34 -9.89 -16.98
C LYS A 245 -21.30 -9.33 -15.55
N LYS A 246 -20.88 -8.07 -15.37
CA LYS A 246 -20.73 -7.40 -14.06
C LYS A 246 -19.78 -8.15 -13.11
N ASP A 247 -18.70 -8.71 -13.64
CA ASP A 247 -17.63 -9.30 -12.83
C ASP A 247 -16.78 -8.18 -12.21
N ALA A 248 -16.92 -7.97 -10.89
CA ALA A 248 -16.26 -6.88 -10.17
C ALA A 248 -14.73 -6.87 -10.34
N GLU A 249 -14.10 -8.05 -10.33
CA GLU A 249 -12.64 -8.15 -10.49
C GLU A 249 -12.21 -7.87 -11.93
N ALA A 250 -13.05 -8.18 -12.92
CA ALA A 250 -12.78 -7.83 -14.31
C ALA A 250 -12.93 -6.34 -14.59
N ILE A 251 -13.94 -5.71 -13.98
CA ILE A 251 -14.15 -4.26 -14.03
C ILE A 251 -12.97 -3.55 -13.38
N ASN A 252 -12.55 -4.00 -12.18
CA ASN A 252 -11.34 -3.49 -11.54
C ASN A 252 -10.11 -3.63 -12.45
N HIS A 253 -9.91 -4.82 -13.02
CA HIS A 253 -8.77 -5.08 -13.88
C HIS A 253 -8.78 -4.21 -15.14
N LEU A 254 -9.96 -3.95 -15.73
CA LEU A 254 -10.09 -3.03 -16.85
C LEU A 254 -9.74 -1.60 -16.45
N GLY A 255 -10.16 -1.17 -15.25
CA GLY A 255 -9.76 0.11 -14.65
C GLY A 255 -8.24 0.24 -14.58
N ASP A 256 -7.53 -0.80 -14.10
CA ASP A 256 -6.06 -0.81 -14.05
C ASP A 256 -5.44 -0.67 -15.46
N LYS A 257 -6.05 -1.28 -16.49
CA LYS A 257 -5.56 -1.17 -17.88
C LYS A 257 -5.73 0.24 -18.45
N TYR A 258 -6.84 0.92 -18.15
CA TYR A 258 -7.01 2.33 -18.51
C TYR A 258 -6.05 3.23 -17.73
N PHE A 259 -5.84 2.98 -16.44
CA PHE A 259 -4.94 3.78 -15.61
C PHE A 259 -3.49 3.73 -16.09
N HIS A 260 -3.03 2.56 -16.57
CA HIS A 260 -1.66 2.39 -17.07
C HIS A 260 -1.51 2.57 -18.58
N GLY A 261 -2.60 2.64 -19.36
CA GLY A 261 -2.54 2.67 -20.82
C GLY A 261 -2.01 1.36 -21.42
N GLU A 262 -2.46 0.23 -20.88
CA GLU A 262 -2.05 -1.11 -21.31
C GLU A 262 -3.03 -1.73 -22.31
N LEU A 263 -2.63 -2.84 -22.95
CA LEU A 263 -3.44 -3.57 -23.93
C LEU A 263 -3.85 -2.76 -25.18
N GLY A 264 -3.05 -1.75 -25.54
CA GLY A 264 -3.36 -0.85 -26.65
C GLY A 264 -4.39 0.23 -26.31
N LEU A 265 -4.76 0.37 -25.03
CA LEU A 265 -5.57 1.49 -24.54
C LEU A 265 -4.68 2.72 -24.29
N THR A 266 -5.23 3.90 -24.54
CA THR A 266 -4.62 5.15 -24.07
C THR A 266 -4.82 5.30 -22.57
N LYS A 267 -3.83 5.85 -21.86
CA LYS A 267 -3.98 6.16 -20.42
C LYS A 267 -5.16 7.13 -20.23
N ASP A 268 -6.13 6.72 -19.41
CA ASP A 268 -7.34 7.47 -19.09
C ASP A 268 -7.72 7.26 -17.61
N VAL A 269 -7.30 8.20 -16.77
CA VAL A 269 -7.50 8.13 -15.32
C VAL A 269 -8.97 8.36 -14.92
N PRO A 270 -9.70 9.34 -15.47
CA PRO A 270 -11.14 9.47 -15.23
C PRO A 270 -11.91 8.18 -15.53
N ARG A 271 -11.63 7.55 -16.68
CA ARG A 271 -12.27 6.28 -17.03
C ARG A 271 -11.90 5.14 -16.06
N ALA A 272 -10.66 5.10 -15.59
CA ALA A 272 -10.25 4.13 -14.57
C ALA A 272 -11.00 4.32 -13.25
N ILE A 273 -11.20 5.57 -12.82
CA ILE A 273 -11.96 5.91 -11.60
C ILE A 273 -13.42 5.50 -11.75
N GLU A 274 -14.06 5.72 -12.89
CA GLU A 274 -15.43 5.25 -13.13
C GLU A 274 -15.55 3.73 -12.98
N LEU A 275 -14.64 2.99 -13.61
CA LEU A 275 -14.63 1.53 -13.55
C LEU A 275 -14.32 1.02 -12.14
N TRP A 276 -13.32 1.57 -11.46
CA TRP A 276 -13.08 1.19 -10.07
C TRP A 276 -14.28 1.52 -9.18
N THR A 277 -14.95 2.65 -9.38
CA THR A 277 -16.19 2.99 -8.65
C THR A 277 -17.26 1.92 -8.86
N GLU A 278 -17.54 1.54 -10.11
CA GLU A 278 -18.48 0.45 -10.43
C GLU A 278 -18.06 -0.87 -9.76
N ALA A 279 -16.78 -1.22 -9.80
CA ALA A 279 -16.27 -2.42 -9.15
C ALA A 279 -16.43 -2.39 -7.62
N THR A 280 -16.36 -1.22 -6.98
CA THR A 280 -16.61 -1.09 -5.53
C THR A 280 -18.07 -1.30 -5.15
N GLU A 281 -19.00 -0.82 -5.98
CA GLU A 281 -20.45 -1.06 -5.81
C GLU A 281 -20.79 -2.55 -5.93
N LEU A 282 -20.05 -3.26 -6.79
CA LEU A 282 -20.11 -4.72 -6.92
C LEU A 282 -19.29 -5.47 -5.85
N GLY A 283 -18.68 -4.76 -4.90
CA GLY A 283 -18.05 -5.34 -3.72
C GLY A 283 -16.54 -5.52 -3.78
N SER A 284 -15.83 -5.16 -4.86
CA SER A 284 -14.37 -5.36 -4.96
C SER A 284 -13.60 -4.51 -3.93
N ALA A 285 -12.87 -5.20 -3.05
CA ALA A 285 -11.99 -4.54 -2.07
C ALA A 285 -10.70 -3.98 -2.72
N LYS A 286 -10.24 -4.59 -3.82
CA LYS A 286 -9.10 -4.10 -4.60
C LYS A 286 -9.43 -2.79 -5.30
N ALA A 287 -10.65 -2.65 -5.82
CA ALA A 287 -11.09 -1.38 -6.42
C ALA A 287 -11.11 -0.23 -5.40
N HIS A 288 -11.53 -0.49 -4.16
CA HIS A 288 -11.39 0.49 -3.08
C HIS A 288 -9.92 0.81 -2.80
N HIS A 289 -9.02 -0.17 -2.86
CA HIS A 289 -7.58 0.09 -2.72
C HIS A 289 -7.05 1.00 -3.83
N CYS A 290 -7.40 0.73 -5.10
CA CYS A 290 -6.98 1.56 -6.24
C CYS A 290 -7.51 3.00 -6.14
N LEU A 291 -8.78 3.19 -5.80
CA LEU A 291 -9.35 4.51 -5.53
C LEU A 291 -8.66 5.20 -4.34
N GLY A 292 -8.34 4.44 -3.29
CA GLY A 292 -7.59 4.94 -2.16
C GLY A 292 -6.23 5.50 -2.56
N ASN A 293 -5.49 4.75 -3.38
CA ASN A 293 -4.17 5.18 -3.88
C ASN A 293 -4.29 6.43 -4.75
N VAL A 294 -5.20 6.45 -5.73
CA VAL A 294 -5.27 7.55 -6.71
C VAL A 294 -5.64 8.89 -6.07
N TYR A 295 -6.59 8.89 -5.11
CA TYR A 295 -6.96 10.11 -4.39
C TYR A 295 -5.90 10.50 -3.36
N TYR A 296 -5.22 9.54 -2.73
CA TYR A 296 -4.17 9.84 -1.75
C TYR A 296 -2.91 10.45 -2.39
N THR A 297 -2.54 10.01 -3.59
CA THR A 297 -1.34 10.48 -4.31
C THR A 297 -1.61 11.60 -5.31
N GLY A 298 -2.86 11.76 -5.77
CA GLY A 298 -3.20 12.68 -6.85
C GLY A 298 -2.65 12.25 -8.23
N ASP A 299 -2.45 10.95 -8.50
CA ASP A 299 -1.99 10.49 -9.81
C ASP A 299 -3.10 10.64 -10.87
N GLY A 300 -3.03 11.75 -11.62
CA GLY A 300 -3.97 12.05 -12.71
C GLY A 300 -5.30 12.66 -12.25
N VAL A 301 -5.42 13.00 -10.96
CA VAL A 301 -6.52 13.77 -10.36
C VAL A 301 -5.98 14.71 -9.28
N GLU A 302 -6.83 15.62 -8.79
CA GLU A 302 -6.48 16.44 -7.63
C GLU A 302 -6.30 15.55 -6.39
N GLU A 303 -5.27 15.85 -5.58
CA GLU A 303 -5.00 15.13 -4.34
C GLU A 303 -6.13 15.38 -3.33
N ASP A 304 -6.76 14.30 -2.86
CA ASP A 304 -7.77 14.30 -1.80
C ASP A 304 -7.47 13.14 -0.83
N LYS A 305 -6.50 13.36 0.05
CA LYS A 305 -6.08 12.36 1.05
C LYS A 305 -7.23 11.86 1.94
N PRO A 306 -8.11 12.73 2.49
CA PRO A 306 -9.26 12.26 3.27
C PRO A 306 -10.14 11.27 2.49
N ARG A 307 -10.40 11.53 1.20
CA ARG A 307 -11.16 10.61 0.35
C ARG A 307 -10.40 9.31 0.10
N GLY A 308 -9.10 9.38 -0.16
CA GLY A 308 -8.24 8.21 -0.31
C GLY A 308 -8.26 7.31 0.93
N ILE A 309 -8.12 7.91 2.12
CA ILE A 309 -8.17 7.22 3.42
C ILE A 309 -9.52 6.53 3.62
N ARG A 310 -10.65 7.18 3.30
CA ARG A 310 -11.98 6.56 3.40
C ARG A 310 -12.09 5.29 2.55
N HIS A 311 -11.55 5.31 1.33
CA HIS A 311 -11.55 4.12 0.48
C HIS A 311 -10.64 3.01 1.05
N TRP A 312 -9.47 3.34 1.59
CA TRP A 312 -8.63 2.36 2.28
C TRP A 312 -9.29 1.79 3.53
N GLN A 313 -10.03 2.58 4.31
CA GLN A 313 -10.83 2.11 5.45
C GLN A 313 -11.85 1.06 5.01
N LEU A 314 -12.64 1.34 3.97
CA LEU A 314 -13.61 0.39 3.42
C LEU A 314 -12.95 -0.91 2.91
N ALA A 315 -11.83 -0.78 2.19
CA ALA A 315 -11.06 -1.94 1.74
C ALA A 315 -10.51 -2.76 2.91
N ALA A 316 -9.98 -2.09 3.94
CA ALA A 316 -9.43 -2.73 5.12
C ALA A 316 -10.51 -3.46 5.93
N MET A 317 -11.73 -2.93 6.04
CA MET A 317 -12.85 -3.62 6.68
C MET A 317 -13.27 -4.90 5.93
N LYS A 318 -13.11 -4.89 4.59
CA LYS A 318 -13.31 -6.06 3.72
C LYS A 318 -12.11 -7.02 3.67
N GLY A 319 -11.08 -6.80 4.51
CA GLY A 319 -9.92 -7.68 4.59
C GLY A 319 -8.80 -7.41 3.57
N HIS A 320 -8.79 -6.25 2.91
CA HIS A 320 -7.69 -5.89 2.00
C HIS A 320 -6.43 -5.53 2.80
N VAL A 321 -5.43 -6.42 2.72
CA VAL A 321 -4.24 -6.39 3.58
C VAL A 321 -3.36 -5.16 3.35
N GLU A 322 -3.16 -4.78 2.10
CA GLU A 322 -2.32 -3.63 1.73
C GLU A 322 -2.98 -2.30 2.10
N SER A 323 -4.32 -2.20 2.01
CA SER A 323 -5.04 -1.01 2.49
C SER A 323 -4.92 -0.88 4.00
N ARG A 324 -5.00 -2.00 4.74
CA ARG A 324 -4.81 -2.00 6.19
C ARG A 324 -3.38 -1.59 6.59
N HIS A 325 -2.38 -1.98 5.79
CA HIS A 325 -1.00 -1.50 5.96
C HIS A 325 -0.89 0.01 5.74
N ASN A 326 -1.52 0.53 4.69
CA ASN A 326 -1.51 1.96 4.36
C ASN A 326 -2.19 2.80 5.45
N LEU A 327 -3.29 2.32 6.04
CA LEU A 327 -3.88 2.99 7.22
C LEU A 327 -2.88 3.09 8.37
N GLY A 328 -2.12 2.03 8.64
CA GLY A 328 -1.04 2.07 9.62
C GLY A 328 -0.01 3.17 9.30
N ALA A 329 0.37 3.33 8.04
CA ALA A 329 1.27 4.40 7.60
C ALA A 329 0.67 5.80 7.83
N VAL A 330 -0.61 6.01 7.51
CA VAL A 330 -1.31 7.28 7.75
C VAL A 330 -1.35 7.63 9.25
N GLU A 331 -1.56 6.66 10.12
CA GLU A 331 -1.57 6.91 11.57
C GLU A 331 -0.21 7.35 12.14
N ILE A 332 0.90 7.08 11.44
CA ILE A 332 2.23 7.61 11.80
C ILE A 332 2.26 9.12 11.61
N ASP A 333 1.65 9.61 10.54
CA ASP A 333 1.62 11.04 10.21
C ASP A 333 0.76 11.80 11.23
N ASN A 334 -0.31 11.17 11.72
CA ASN A 334 -1.16 11.68 12.80
C ASN A 334 -0.53 11.56 14.21
N GLY A 335 0.58 10.82 14.34
CA GLY A 335 1.23 10.59 15.64
C GLY A 335 0.59 9.48 16.49
N HIS A 336 -0.37 8.72 15.95
CA HIS A 336 -1.06 7.63 16.62
C HIS A 336 -0.27 6.31 16.52
N TYR A 337 0.82 6.26 17.26
CA TYR A 337 1.80 5.16 17.24
C TYR A 337 1.25 3.80 17.68
N GLU A 338 0.42 3.78 18.71
CA GLU A 338 -0.22 2.54 19.17
C GLU A 338 -1.20 2.01 18.10
N LEU A 339 -1.91 2.91 17.43
CA LEU A 339 -2.85 2.57 16.37
C LEU A 339 -2.15 2.03 15.12
N THR A 340 -1.02 2.64 14.77
CA THR A 340 -0.12 2.19 13.71
C THR A 340 0.26 0.73 13.92
N VAL A 341 0.75 0.38 15.12
CA VAL A 341 1.18 -0.98 15.45
C VAL A 341 0.01 -1.95 15.35
N ARG A 342 -1.20 -1.57 15.81
CA ARG A 342 -2.40 -2.42 15.68
C ARG A 342 -2.77 -2.70 14.22
N HIS A 343 -2.79 -1.69 13.35
CA HIS A 343 -3.05 -1.88 11.92
C HIS A 343 -2.02 -2.82 11.26
N TRP A 344 -0.74 -2.63 11.58
CA TRP A 344 0.31 -3.51 11.08
C TRP A 344 0.27 -4.91 11.66
N MET A 345 -0.12 -5.08 12.92
CA MET A 345 -0.27 -6.42 13.51
C MET A 345 -1.33 -7.22 12.77
N ILE A 346 -2.48 -6.61 12.46
CA ILE A 346 -3.55 -7.30 11.73
C ILE A 346 -3.07 -7.67 10.32
N SER A 347 -2.46 -6.74 9.58
CA SER A 347 -1.95 -7.04 8.24
C SER A 347 -0.78 -8.03 8.23
N ALA A 348 0.08 -8.02 9.25
CA ALA A 348 1.15 -9.02 9.42
C ALA A 348 0.58 -10.42 9.70
N LYS A 349 -0.46 -10.52 10.54
CA LYS A 349 -1.21 -11.77 10.79
C LYS A 349 -1.90 -12.30 9.53
N MET A 350 -2.16 -11.46 8.54
CA MET A 350 -2.67 -11.87 7.22
C MET A 350 -1.56 -12.23 6.23
N GLY A 351 -0.30 -12.20 6.65
CA GLY A 351 0.86 -12.63 5.86
C GLY A 351 1.61 -11.52 5.12
N LEU A 352 1.38 -10.23 5.42
CA LEU A 352 2.13 -9.14 4.78
C LEU A 352 3.49 -8.88 5.46
N GLU A 353 4.57 -9.23 4.77
CA GLU A 353 5.94 -9.10 5.28
C GLU A 353 6.33 -7.64 5.59
N SER A 354 5.89 -6.69 4.75
CA SER A 354 6.16 -5.26 4.95
C SER A 354 5.68 -4.74 6.30
N SER A 355 4.48 -5.16 6.74
CA SER A 355 3.95 -4.80 8.06
C SER A 355 4.80 -5.37 9.18
N LEU A 356 5.19 -6.64 9.09
CA LEU A 356 6.06 -7.27 10.07
C LEU A 356 7.42 -6.57 10.18
N ASN A 357 8.03 -6.22 9.05
CA ASN A 357 9.29 -5.49 8.99
C ASN A 357 9.16 -4.08 9.60
N ASN A 358 8.03 -3.42 9.38
CA ASN A 358 7.75 -2.13 10.00
C ASN A 358 7.58 -2.26 11.52
N ILE A 359 6.84 -3.26 12.03
CA ILE A 359 6.75 -3.52 13.48
C ILE A 359 8.13 -3.81 14.07
N LYS A 360 8.96 -4.61 13.38
CA LYS A 360 10.35 -4.87 13.78
C LYS A 360 11.18 -3.59 13.89
N LYS A 361 11.02 -2.66 12.95
CA LYS A 361 11.67 -1.35 12.98
C LYS A 361 11.20 -0.54 14.19
N TRP A 362 9.91 -0.55 14.48
CA TRP A 362 9.31 0.18 15.60
C TRP A 362 9.65 -0.40 16.97
N PHE A 363 9.80 -1.72 17.06
CA PHE A 363 10.33 -2.40 18.24
C PHE A 363 11.77 -1.94 18.54
N LYS A 364 12.63 -1.85 17.51
CA LYS A 364 14.00 -1.32 17.68
C LYS A 364 14.03 0.15 18.14
N LEU A 365 13.02 0.94 17.77
CA LEU A 365 12.87 2.33 18.19
C LEU A 365 12.21 2.48 19.58
N GLY A 366 11.86 1.38 20.25
CA GLY A 366 11.17 1.41 21.55
C GLY A 366 9.71 1.84 21.49
N ARG A 367 9.10 1.90 20.30
CA ARG A 367 7.70 2.31 20.09
C ARG A 367 6.72 1.14 20.07
N ALA A 368 7.19 -0.06 19.73
CA ALA A 368 6.42 -1.29 19.85
C ALA A 368 6.98 -2.14 21.00
N THR A 369 6.09 -2.83 21.71
CA THR A 369 6.47 -3.72 22.81
C THR A 369 7.02 -5.04 22.30
N LYS A 370 7.78 -5.75 23.15
CA LYS A 370 8.26 -7.10 22.86
C LYS A 370 7.08 -8.07 22.58
N GLY A 371 5.98 -7.93 23.32
CA GLY A 371 4.77 -8.73 23.14
C GLY A 371 4.15 -8.53 21.77
N GLN A 372 3.92 -7.26 21.37
CA GLN A 372 3.37 -6.91 20.05
C GLN A 372 4.21 -7.49 18.90
N TYR A 373 5.54 -7.37 18.98
CA TYR A 373 6.42 -7.93 17.95
C TYR A 373 6.40 -9.46 17.92
N ALA A 374 6.42 -10.12 19.08
CA ALA A 374 6.35 -11.58 19.15
C ALA A 374 5.02 -12.12 18.60
N GLU A 375 3.91 -11.46 18.92
CA GLU A 375 2.58 -11.81 18.42
C GLU A 375 2.48 -11.61 16.90
N ALA A 376 2.97 -10.49 16.37
CA ALA A 376 3.00 -10.24 14.93
C ALA A 376 3.87 -11.27 14.18
N LEU A 377 5.01 -11.66 14.77
CA LEU A 377 5.88 -12.70 14.21
C LEU A 377 5.21 -14.07 14.16
N LEU A 378 4.49 -14.45 15.22
CA LEU A 378 3.79 -15.73 15.27
C LEU A 378 2.68 -15.77 14.21
N GLY A 379 1.78 -14.78 14.20
CA GLY A 379 0.70 -14.78 13.22
C GLY A 379 1.18 -14.66 11.77
N TYR A 380 2.28 -13.96 11.51
CA TYR A 380 2.88 -13.96 10.18
C TYR A 380 3.40 -15.34 9.78
N ARG A 381 4.03 -16.08 10.71
CA ARG A 381 4.49 -17.46 10.42
C ARG A 381 3.30 -18.35 10.12
N ASP A 382 2.25 -18.30 10.93
CA ASP A 382 1.05 -19.10 10.74
C ASP A 382 0.43 -18.84 9.36
N ALA A 383 0.26 -17.56 8.99
CA ALA A 383 -0.23 -17.17 7.66
C ALA A 383 0.68 -17.64 6.51
N VAL A 384 2.01 -17.61 6.70
CA VAL A 384 2.95 -18.13 5.68
C VAL A 384 2.83 -19.64 5.56
N GLU A 385 2.76 -20.38 6.67
CA GLU A 385 2.60 -21.84 6.66
C GLU A 385 1.29 -22.25 5.98
N GLU A 386 0.18 -21.56 6.23
CA GLU A 386 -1.12 -21.80 5.56
C GLU A 386 -1.06 -21.63 4.03
N THR A 387 -0.09 -20.86 3.52
CA THR A 387 0.07 -20.63 2.08
C THR A 387 1.06 -21.59 1.42
N LYS A 388 1.73 -22.47 2.18
CA LYS A 388 2.70 -23.40 1.61
C LYS A 388 2.05 -24.58 0.91
N SER A 389 2.63 -24.98 -0.21
CA SER A 389 2.38 -26.30 -0.79
C SER A 389 3.63 -26.80 -1.49
N PRO A 390 3.84 -28.13 -1.61
CA PRO A 390 4.99 -28.70 -2.31
C PRO A 390 5.16 -28.13 -3.72
N GLN A 391 4.03 -27.95 -4.42
CA GLN A 391 4.00 -27.42 -5.78
C GLN A 391 4.39 -25.94 -5.84
N ARG A 392 3.98 -25.13 -4.86
CA ARG A 392 4.35 -23.71 -4.79
C ARG A 392 5.83 -23.55 -4.47
N GLU A 393 6.38 -24.38 -3.58
CA GLU A 393 7.82 -24.38 -3.29
C GLU A 393 8.65 -24.81 -4.51
N GLU A 394 8.19 -25.82 -5.24
CA GLU A 394 8.84 -26.23 -6.49
C GLU A 394 8.74 -25.14 -7.57
N ALA A 395 7.57 -24.54 -7.76
CA ALA A 395 7.40 -23.42 -8.69
C ALA A 395 8.32 -22.24 -8.35
N LYS A 396 8.50 -21.94 -7.05
CA LYS A 396 9.42 -20.92 -6.56
C LYS A 396 10.88 -21.25 -6.87
N ARG A 397 11.30 -22.52 -6.70
CA ARG A 397 12.64 -23.01 -7.07
C ARG A 397 12.91 -22.86 -8.56
N LEU A 398 11.94 -23.25 -9.39
CA LEU A 398 12.02 -23.19 -10.85
C LEU A 398 11.80 -21.78 -11.42
N ARG A 399 11.48 -20.78 -10.58
CA ARG A 399 11.12 -19.40 -10.98
C ARG A 399 9.99 -19.35 -12.01
N VAL A 400 9.08 -20.31 -11.94
CA VAL A 400 7.95 -20.44 -12.85
C VAL A 400 7.10 -19.17 -12.70
N CYS A 401 6.95 -18.42 -13.80
CA CYS A 401 6.15 -17.18 -13.90
C CYS A 401 6.74 -15.87 -13.35
N ARG A 402 8.05 -15.75 -13.08
CA ARG A 402 8.64 -14.40 -12.93
C ARG A 402 8.71 -13.71 -14.29
N HIS A 403 7.70 -12.90 -14.62
CA HIS A 403 7.67 -12.00 -15.76
C HIS A 403 7.36 -10.59 -15.31
#